data_AF-A0A2V7Y0N9-F1
#
_entry.id   AF-A0A2V7Y0N9-F1
#
_cell.length_a   1.000
_cell.length_b   1.000
_cell.length_c   1.000
_cell.angle_alpha   90.00
_cell.angle_beta   90.00
_cell.angle_gamma   90.00
#
_symmetry.space_group_name_H-M   'P 1'
#
loop_
_entity.id
_entity.type
_entity.pdbx_description
1 polymer ?
#
loop_
_entity_poly.entity_id
_entity_poly.type
_entity_poly.pdbx_seq_one_letter_code
_entity_poly.pdbx_strand_id
1 'polypeptide(L)'
;MRRRGGRRYHWHAMNPPTDCARCGQRAVSEPVCPRCGVIVAKARDRRAVPREPQPPPAAFVEEDEPRPGMPTWSLAVMALGLGMAGFIGLRVWQKAHRPPPTPTEAAEPAAPGRPTVDAPPPSLGPPMYVPPEQLHVETGQLSEADRSKADDLARRQATPASITAADVQAAEDLLSRHADERGFRSLLEAVLISAATRHQQQHQFSQAIAYLQRAQQVQPASIRASLGLMEVAFQTGDWALAESAARAVIALDPRHFDAWQGYGYALMRQDRNREAMDALRTALAIRDDANTRSILARIEKGMADERGMAERRVSHFNVRYDGEEHEAVGREIVRQLEHHYATLASTLDFEPATTVPVILFTRDGYYNASGAPAWSGGAYDQIDGRIRIPIGGITTSLTSDIDGTLIHELTHAFIADRTRGVAPRTVHEGLAQYMEGKRVESMLTREQLRALADGRLGGVGGFYLGSLAFVEYLMANRGQGGINDLLKAMGETGNIDEAFRQVYGTTLQGSQRAWAERFRQQHGSV
;
A
#
# COMPACT_ATOMS: atom_id res chain seq x y z
N MET A 1 46.55 34.26 -7.08
CA MET A 1 45.47 35.11 -6.53
C MET A 1 44.12 34.41 -6.79
N ARG A 2 43.48 33.87 -5.74
CA ARG A 2 42.12 34.18 -5.20
C ARG A 2 40.95 33.94 -6.19
N ARG A 3 39.83 33.26 -5.87
CA ARG A 3 39.29 32.64 -4.63
C ARG A 3 38.14 31.67 -5.01
N ARG A 4 38.14 30.46 -4.44
CA ARG A 4 36.97 29.55 -4.33
C ARG A 4 36.18 29.90 -3.06
N GLY A 5 34.86 30.00 -3.16
CA GLY A 5 33.96 30.00 -2.00
C GLY A 5 33.66 28.57 -1.57
N GLY A 6 34.50 28.00 -0.71
CA GLY A 6 34.27 26.69 -0.08
C GLY A 6 34.33 26.83 1.43
N ARG A 7 33.22 26.54 2.13
CA ARG A 7 33.21 26.36 3.58
C ARG A 7 34.10 25.15 3.89
N ARG A 8 35.26 25.39 4.53
CA ARG A 8 36.10 24.33 5.09
C ARG A 8 35.48 23.88 6.40
N TYR A 9 34.93 22.66 6.42
CA TYR A 9 34.62 21.97 7.68
C TYR A 9 35.92 21.39 8.22
N HIS A 10 36.36 21.85 9.40
CA HIS A 10 37.44 21.21 10.13
C HIS A 10 36.84 20.02 10.89
N TRP A 11 37.11 18.81 10.40
CA TRP A 11 36.80 17.59 11.12
C TRP A 11 37.93 17.30 12.11
N HIS A 12 37.61 17.19 13.39
CA HIS A 12 38.57 16.67 14.37
C HIS A 12 38.76 15.17 14.15
N ALA A 13 40.01 14.70 14.28
CA ALA A 13 40.33 13.29 14.22
C ALA A 13 39.57 12.51 15.30
N MET A 14 38.95 11.40 14.92
CA MET A 14 38.28 10.48 15.83
C MET A 14 39.31 9.77 16.71
N ASN A 15 39.10 9.81 18.02
CA ASN A 15 39.93 9.11 19.00
C ASN A 15 39.00 8.45 20.05
N PRO A 16 38.98 7.10 20.19
CA PRO A 16 39.82 6.13 19.48
C PRO A 16 39.44 5.95 17.99
N PRO A 17 40.40 5.56 17.12
CA PRO A 17 40.12 5.15 15.76
C PRO A 17 39.17 3.94 15.72
N THR A 18 38.30 3.86 14.72
CA THR A 18 37.34 2.75 14.57
C THR A 18 37.54 2.00 13.26
N ASP A 19 37.13 0.72 13.24
CA ASP A 19 37.18 -0.09 12.04
C ASP A 19 35.96 0.18 11.16
N CYS A 20 36.17 0.28 9.84
CA CYS A 20 35.10 0.49 8.88
C CYS A 20 34.30 -0.80 8.67
N ALA A 21 33.03 -0.79 9.09
CA ALA A 21 32.13 -1.93 8.94
C ALA A 21 31.81 -2.31 7.48
N ARG A 22 32.03 -1.41 6.50
CA ARG A 22 31.74 -1.67 5.09
C ARG A 22 32.88 -2.34 4.34
N CYS A 23 34.11 -1.86 4.50
CA CYS A 23 35.26 -2.34 3.72
C CYS A 23 36.37 -2.97 4.58
N GLY A 24 36.16 -3.10 5.89
CA GLY A 24 37.14 -3.68 6.82
C GLY A 24 38.40 -2.83 7.04
N GLN A 25 38.40 -1.57 6.62
CA GLN A 25 39.55 -0.67 6.84
C GLN A 25 39.73 -0.47 8.34
N ARG A 26 40.90 -0.84 8.87
CA ARG A 26 41.20 -0.69 10.30
C ARG A 26 41.65 0.72 10.65
N ALA A 27 41.41 1.12 11.90
CA ALA A 27 41.91 2.35 12.49
C ALA A 27 41.60 3.64 11.68
N VAL A 28 40.35 3.79 11.24
CA VAL A 28 39.89 5.01 10.57
C VAL A 28 39.81 6.16 11.59
N SER A 29 40.63 7.18 11.40
CA SER A 29 40.71 8.37 12.25
C SER A 29 39.92 9.56 11.71
N GLU A 30 39.44 9.50 10.47
CA GLU A 30 38.60 10.54 9.89
C GLU A 30 37.13 10.13 9.86
N PRO A 31 36.17 11.07 9.96
CA PRO A 31 34.75 10.73 9.95
C PRO A 31 34.33 9.97 8.69
N VAL A 32 35.04 10.17 7.58
CA VAL A 32 34.83 9.49 6.30
C VAL A 32 35.94 8.46 6.10
N CYS A 33 35.57 7.20 5.84
CA CYS A 33 36.54 6.17 5.51
C CYS A 33 37.25 6.52 4.20
N PRO A 34 38.59 6.65 4.17
CA PRO A 34 39.33 7.05 2.97
C PRO A 34 39.28 5.99 1.86
N ARG A 35 38.89 4.75 2.19
CA ARG A 35 38.85 3.64 1.23
C ARG A 35 37.51 3.49 0.51
N CYS A 36 36.40 3.77 1.18
CA CYS A 36 35.07 3.52 0.61
C CYS A 36 34.07 4.68 0.78
N GLY A 37 34.49 5.81 1.37
CA GLY A 37 33.67 7.00 1.54
C GLY A 37 32.57 6.88 2.59
N VAL A 38 32.47 5.77 3.33
CA VAL A 38 31.47 5.60 4.40
C VAL A 38 31.82 6.41 5.62
N ILE A 39 30.82 7.11 6.16
CA ILE A 39 30.96 7.82 7.44
C ILE A 39 30.96 6.79 8.59
N VAL A 40 32.02 6.78 9.40
CA VAL A 40 32.27 5.82 10.48
C VAL A 40 32.00 6.38 11.89
N ALA A 41 31.48 7.61 11.99
CA ALA A 41 31.14 8.24 13.25
C ALA A 41 29.74 7.82 13.77
N LYS A 42 29.65 7.40 15.03
CA LYS A 42 28.37 7.33 15.76
C LYS A 42 27.90 8.76 16.06
N ALA A 43 26.81 9.20 15.44
CA ALA A 43 26.14 10.43 15.83
C ALA A 43 25.64 10.31 17.28
N ARG A 44 26.30 10.99 18.22
CA ARG A 44 25.71 11.38 19.50
C ARG A 44 25.51 12.89 19.45
N ASP A 45 24.25 13.30 19.30
CA ASP A 45 23.83 14.68 19.42
C ASP A 45 23.95 15.18 20.86
N ARG A 46 24.62 16.32 21.05
CA ARG A 46 24.34 17.30 22.11
C ARG A 46 24.80 18.69 21.67
N ARG A 47 23.89 19.51 21.15
CA ARG A 47 24.00 20.97 21.29
C ARG A 47 22.88 21.45 22.21
N ALA A 48 23.26 21.66 23.46
CA ALA A 48 22.54 22.51 24.39
C ALA A 48 22.58 23.96 23.87
N VAL A 49 21.44 24.63 23.92
CA VAL A 49 21.31 26.08 23.71
C VAL A 49 22.01 26.79 24.89
N PRO A 50 22.89 27.78 24.68
CA PRO A 50 23.48 28.55 25.78
C PRO A 50 22.44 29.49 26.40
N ARG A 51 22.25 29.40 27.73
CA ARG A 51 21.59 30.42 28.55
C ARG A 51 22.63 31.45 29.00
N GLU A 52 22.29 32.73 28.92
CA GLU A 52 23.09 33.86 29.42
C GLU A 52 23.30 33.80 30.95
N PRO A 53 24.41 34.37 31.47
CA PRO A 53 24.73 34.38 32.90
C PRO A 53 24.03 35.53 33.65
N GLN A 54 23.40 35.21 34.80
CA GLN A 54 22.98 36.20 35.80
C GLN A 54 24.13 36.54 36.77
N PRO A 55 24.22 37.80 37.26
CA PRO A 55 25.27 38.24 38.19
C PRO A 55 24.96 37.84 39.66
N PRO A 56 25.97 37.74 40.54
CA PRO A 56 25.79 37.37 41.94
C PRO A 56 25.41 38.57 42.82
N PRO A 57 24.56 38.41 43.85
CA PRO A 57 24.42 39.39 44.92
C PRO A 57 25.44 39.15 46.06
N ALA A 58 25.74 40.26 46.73
CA ALA A 58 26.90 40.53 47.58
C ALA A 58 26.87 39.91 48.99
N ALA A 59 28.05 39.84 49.60
CA ALA A 59 28.29 39.46 50.99
C ALA A 59 28.18 40.66 51.96
N PHE A 60 27.63 40.42 53.15
CA PHE A 60 27.79 41.21 54.39
C PHE A 60 27.71 40.23 55.58
N VAL A 61 28.80 39.96 56.30
CA VAL A 61 29.28 40.54 57.59
C VAL A 61 28.43 40.18 58.82
N GLU A 62 29.08 39.50 59.78
CA GLU A 62 28.63 39.11 61.14
C GLU A 62 28.56 40.29 62.12
N GLU A 63 27.63 40.25 63.08
CA GLU A 63 27.73 40.92 64.39
C GLU A 63 27.11 40.06 65.52
N ASP A 64 27.64 40.26 66.73
CA ASP A 64 27.62 39.45 67.97
C ASP A 64 26.34 39.46 68.87
N GLU A 65 26.27 38.42 69.73
CA GLU A 65 25.51 38.06 70.98
C GLU A 65 24.65 39.10 71.79
N PRO A 66 23.69 38.74 72.72
CA PRO A 66 23.77 37.66 73.75
C PRO A 66 22.45 36.92 74.21
N ARG A 67 22.63 35.93 75.11
CA ARG A 67 21.67 34.95 75.73
C ARG A 67 20.70 35.57 76.77
N PRO A 68 19.55 34.95 77.15
CA PRO A 68 19.54 33.96 78.27
C PRO A 68 18.39 32.90 78.31
N GLY A 69 18.59 31.84 79.13
CA GLY A 69 17.53 31.19 79.93
C GLY A 69 16.94 29.84 79.47
N MET A 70 17.35 28.73 80.09
CA MET A 70 16.63 27.42 80.05
C MET A 70 15.38 27.47 80.97
N PRO A 71 14.32 26.64 80.74
CA PRO A 71 14.24 25.40 81.52
C PRO A 71 13.58 24.18 80.83
N THR A 72 14.14 23.02 81.16
CA THR A 72 13.59 21.66 81.27
C THR A 72 12.09 21.42 80.97
N TRP A 73 11.79 20.69 79.88
CA TRP A 73 10.54 19.93 79.74
C TRP A 73 10.82 18.52 79.18
N SER A 74 10.68 17.55 80.08
CA SER A 74 10.05 16.23 79.95
C SER A 74 10.28 15.36 78.69
N LEU A 75 10.60 14.09 78.98
CA LEU A 75 10.86 12.93 78.12
C LEU A 75 9.77 12.53 77.08
N ALA A 76 8.84 13.43 76.72
CA ALA A 76 7.75 13.13 75.77
C ALA A 76 8.07 13.48 74.29
N VAL A 77 9.16 14.21 74.00
CA VAL A 77 9.51 14.62 72.62
C VAL A 77 10.51 13.65 71.93
N MET A 78 11.15 12.74 72.66
CA MET A 78 12.04 11.73 72.05
C MET A 78 11.32 10.52 71.41
N ALA A 79 10.01 10.36 71.60
CA ALA A 79 9.26 9.23 71.04
C ALA A 79 8.67 9.48 69.64
N LEU A 80 8.66 10.72 69.14
CA LEU A 80 8.19 11.05 67.78
C LEU A 80 9.32 11.15 66.73
N GLY A 81 10.59 11.18 67.17
CA GLY A 81 11.76 11.22 66.27
C GLY A 81 12.21 9.86 65.71
N LEU A 82 11.86 8.74 66.36
CA LEU A 82 12.32 7.40 65.96
C LEU A 82 11.41 6.70 64.94
N GLY A 83 10.15 7.15 64.77
CA GLY A 83 9.25 6.60 63.74
C GLY A 83 9.56 7.07 62.32
N MET A 84 10.05 8.31 62.15
CA MET A 84 10.30 8.89 60.82
C MET A 84 11.65 8.45 60.22
N ALA A 85 12.66 8.17 61.04
CA ALA A 85 13.95 7.63 60.58
C ALA A 85 13.85 6.17 60.10
N GLY A 86 13.00 5.35 60.74
CA GLY A 86 12.75 3.96 60.31
C GLY A 86 12.03 3.84 58.97
N PHE A 87 11.09 4.75 58.67
CA PHE A 87 10.35 4.74 57.39
C PHE A 87 11.22 5.15 56.19
N ILE A 88 12.13 6.11 56.38
CA ILE A 88 13.07 6.55 55.34
C ILE A 88 14.15 5.49 55.11
N GLY A 89 14.68 4.86 56.18
CA GLY A 89 15.65 3.77 56.07
C GLY A 89 15.11 2.54 55.33
N LEU A 90 13.86 2.14 55.59
CA LEU A 90 13.21 1.01 54.94
C LEU A 90 12.99 1.26 53.44
N ARG A 91 12.63 2.49 53.04
CA ARG A 91 12.46 2.86 51.61
C ARG A 91 13.78 2.93 50.84
N VAL A 92 14.87 3.32 51.48
CA VAL A 92 16.20 3.33 50.85
C VAL A 92 16.74 1.91 50.70
N TRP A 93 16.55 1.05 51.71
CA TRP A 93 16.96 -0.36 51.65
C TRP A 93 16.15 -1.17 50.62
N GLN A 94 14.82 -0.97 50.56
CA GLN A 94 13.94 -1.56 49.53
C GLN A 94 14.24 -1.08 48.11
N LYS A 95 14.91 0.08 47.95
CA LYS A 95 15.34 0.60 46.64
C LYS A 95 16.71 0.05 46.23
N ALA A 96 17.57 -0.27 47.20
CA ALA A 96 18.91 -0.83 46.99
C ALA A 96 18.93 -2.36 46.80
N HIS A 97 17.97 -3.09 47.39
CA HIS A 97 17.91 -4.56 47.35
C HIS A 97 16.73 -5.11 46.53
N ARG A 98 16.26 -4.38 45.52
CA ARG A 98 15.38 -4.99 44.52
C ARG A 98 16.18 -6.04 43.75
N PRO A 99 15.74 -7.31 43.67
CA PRO A 99 16.27 -8.20 42.67
C PRO A 99 16.06 -7.54 41.31
N PRO A 100 17.01 -7.66 40.36
CA PRO A 100 16.78 -7.16 39.01
C PRO A 100 15.48 -7.79 38.52
N PRO A 101 14.60 -7.02 37.87
CA PRO A 101 13.39 -7.58 37.31
C PRO A 101 13.81 -8.74 36.40
N THR A 102 13.21 -9.91 36.59
CA THR A 102 13.15 -10.91 35.51
C THR A 102 12.72 -10.16 34.26
N PRO A 103 13.34 -10.41 33.09
CA PRO A 103 12.97 -9.74 31.86
C PRO A 103 11.54 -10.12 31.51
N THR A 104 10.60 -9.39 32.09
CA THR A 104 9.26 -9.20 31.58
C THR A 104 9.51 -8.42 30.31
N GLU A 105 9.09 -8.99 29.18
CA GLU A 105 9.15 -8.42 27.85
C GLU A 105 8.99 -6.89 27.94
N ALA A 106 10.12 -6.20 27.94
CA ALA A 106 10.13 -4.79 27.65
C ALA A 106 9.61 -4.74 26.23
N ALA A 107 8.37 -4.27 26.07
CA ALA A 107 7.82 -3.91 24.79
C ALA A 107 8.94 -3.15 24.05
N GLU A 108 9.41 -3.74 22.96
CA GLU A 108 10.33 -3.08 22.05
C GLU A 108 9.80 -1.66 21.80
N PRO A 109 10.67 -0.64 21.69
CA PRO A 109 10.21 0.63 21.14
C PRO A 109 9.48 0.27 19.86
N ALA A 110 8.18 0.57 19.81
CA ALA A 110 7.31 0.15 18.73
C ALA A 110 8.06 0.39 17.43
N ALA A 111 8.31 -0.70 16.69
CA ALA A 111 8.85 -0.61 15.35
C ALA A 111 8.12 0.55 14.64
N PRO A 112 8.82 1.42 13.89
CA PRO A 112 8.16 2.48 13.13
C PRO A 112 6.91 1.86 12.53
N GLY A 113 5.76 2.40 12.94
CA GLY A 113 4.48 1.73 12.76
C GLY A 113 4.44 1.17 11.37
N ARG A 114 4.08 -0.12 11.24
CA ARG A 114 3.90 -0.78 9.94
C ARG A 114 3.38 0.29 8.97
N PRO A 115 4.03 0.56 7.81
CA PRO A 115 3.38 1.39 6.81
C PRO A 115 1.98 0.82 6.70
N THR A 116 0.98 1.66 6.98
CA THR A 116 -0.42 1.25 7.04
C THR A 116 -0.72 0.56 5.73
N VAL A 117 -0.68 -0.77 5.77
CA VAL A 117 -0.84 -1.63 4.60
C VAL A 117 -2.31 -1.51 4.21
N ASP A 118 -2.48 -0.98 3.00
CA ASP A 118 -3.63 -1.06 2.10
C ASP A 118 -4.96 -0.59 2.70
N ALA A 119 -5.26 0.70 2.52
CA ALA A 119 -6.65 1.12 2.48
C ALA A 119 -7.31 0.37 1.31
N PRO A 120 -8.26 -0.57 1.56
CA PRO A 120 -8.92 -1.27 0.48
C PRO A 120 -9.67 -0.27 -0.40
N PRO A 121 -9.95 -0.61 -1.67
CA PRO A 121 -10.88 0.18 -2.47
C PRO A 121 -12.15 0.43 -1.64
N PRO A 122 -12.79 1.60 -1.78
CA PRO A 122 -13.95 1.94 -0.97
C PRO A 122 -14.96 0.80 -1.05
N SER A 123 -15.34 0.26 0.12
CA SER A 123 -16.43 -0.69 0.21
C SER A 123 -17.70 0.09 -0.15
N LEU A 124 -18.15 -0.07 -1.39
CA LEU A 124 -19.50 0.33 -1.77
C LEU A 124 -20.44 -0.38 -0.81
N GLY A 125 -21.46 0.34 -0.32
CA GLY A 125 -22.32 -0.06 0.80
C GLY A 125 -23.03 -1.41 0.64
N PRO A 126 -24.03 -1.72 1.50
CA PRO A 126 -24.70 -3.03 1.46
C PRO A 126 -25.20 -3.38 0.05
N PRO A 127 -25.29 -4.69 -0.27
CA PRO A 127 -25.59 -5.17 -1.61
C PRO A 127 -26.83 -4.49 -2.18
N MET A 128 -26.87 -4.35 -3.51
CA MET A 128 -27.94 -3.74 -4.32
C MET A 128 -29.29 -4.49 -4.27
N TYR A 129 -29.67 -4.94 -3.07
CA TYR A 129 -30.87 -5.67 -2.77
C TYR A 129 -32.08 -4.76 -2.88
N VAL A 130 -33.02 -5.13 -3.77
CA VAL A 130 -34.36 -4.55 -3.78
C VAL A 130 -35.27 -5.51 -3.02
N PRO A 131 -35.90 -5.07 -1.91
CA PRO A 131 -36.90 -5.88 -1.22
C PRO A 131 -38.03 -6.28 -2.18
N PRO A 132 -38.45 -7.55 -2.22
CA PRO A 132 -39.53 -8.02 -3.10
C PRO A 132 -40.82 -7.19 -3.00
N GLU A 133 -41.08 -6.62 -1.81
CA GLU A 133 -42.24 -5.79 -1.52
C GLU A 133 -42.24 -4.48 -2.32
N GLN A 134 -41.07 -4.00 -2.74
CA GLN A 134 -40.92 -2.80 -3.58
C GLN A 134 -41.01 -3.09 -5.08
N LEU A 135 -41.06 -4.37 -5.46
CA LEU A 135 -41.19 -4.83 -6.85
C LEU A 135 -42.63 -5.25 -7.19
N HIS A 136 -43.59 -4.98 -6.31
CA HIS A 136 -44.98 -5.32 -6.54
C HIS A 136 -45.55 -4.52 -7.71
N VAL A 137 -46.17 -5.21 -8.67
CA VAL A 137 -46.85 -4.61 -9.82
C VAL A 137 -48.32 -4.45 -9.49
N GLU A 138 -48.84 -3.22 -9.47
CA GLU A 138 -50.26 -2.96 -9.19
C GLU A 138 -51.18 -3.68 -10.19
N THR A 139 -52.28 -4.24 -9.67
CA THR A 139 -52.92 -5.45 -10.20
C THR A 139 -54.13 -5.19 -11.10
N GLY A 140 -54.29 -3.98 -11.62
CA GLY A 140 -55.54 -3.52 -12.23
C GLY A 140 -56.03 -4.34 -13.45
N GLN A 141 -55.12 -4.91 -14.26
CA GLN A 141 -55.47 -5.59 -15.52
C GLN A 141 -54.64 -6.85 -15.86
N LEU A 142 -53.85 -7.37 -14.91
CA LEU A 142 -52.95 -8.50 -15.17
C LEU A 142 -53.67 -9.85 -15.10
N SER A 143 -53.34 -10.74 -16.05
CA SER A 143 -53.73 -12.15 -15.97
C SER A 143 -53.16 -12.81 -14.71
N GLU A 144 -53.88 -13.79 -14.15
CA GLU A 144 -53.42 -14.52 -12.95
C GLU A 144 -52.06 -15.20 -13.18
N ALA A 145 -51.84 -15.72 -14.40
CA ALA A 145 -50.58 -16.33 -14.81
C ALA A 145 -49.41 -15.33 -14.78
N ASP A 146 -49.60 -14.12 -15.33
CA ASP A 146 -48.56 -13.09 -15.34
C ASP A 146 -48.25 -12.56 -13.95
N ARG A 147 -49.28 -12.42 -13.12
CA ARG A 147 -49.14 -12.01 -11.72
C ARG A 147 -48.34 -13.04 -10.93
N SER A 148 -48.73 -14.32 -11.02
CA SER A 148 -48.02 -15.41 -10.35
C SER A 148 -46.54 -15.49 -10.78
N LYS A 149 -46.28 -15.31 -12.09
CA LYS A 149 -44.93 -15.30 -12.65
C LYS A 149 -44.11 -14.10 -12.17
N ALA A 150 -44.71 -12.91 -12.12
CA ALA A 150 -44.07 -11.70 -11.60
C ALA A 150 -43.71 -11.83 -10.11
N ASP A 151 -44.64 -12.34 -9.29
CA ASP A 151 -44.42 -12.57 -7.86
C ASP A 151 -43.31 -13.61 -7.62
N ASP A 152 -43.23 -14.65 -8.45
CA ASP A 152 -42.15 -15.64 -8.36
C ASP A 152 -40.78 -15.06 -8.68
N LEU A 153 -40.68 -14.30 -9.77
CA LEU A 153 -39.45 -13.60 -10.14
C LEU A 153 -39.03 -12.59 -9.06
N ALA A 154 -39.97 -11.84 -8.48
CA ALA A 154 -39.71 -10.88 -7.42
C ALA A 154 -39.16 -11.54 -6.15
N ARG A 155 -39.61 -12.76 -5.81
CA ARG A 155 -39.03 -13.55 -4.71
C ARG A 155 -37.67 -14.12 -5.06
N ARG A 156 -37.49 -14.68 -6.26
CA ARG A 156 -36.25 -15.35 -6.66
C ARG A 156 -35.09 -14.37 -6.85
N GLN A 157 -35.35 -13.15 -7.32
CA GLN A 157 -34.27 -12.14 -7.49
C GLN A 157 -33.60 -11.79 -6.17
N ALA A 158 -34.28 -11.94 -5.03
CA ALA A 158 -33.69 -11.76 -3.70
C ALA A 158 -32.54 -12.74 -3.42
N THR A 159 -32.48 -13.86 -4.13
CA THR A 159 -31.39 -14.84 -4.08
C THR A 159 -30.69 -14.91 -5.44
N PRO A 160 -29.64 -14.12 -5.69
CA PRO A 160 -28.94 -14.06 -6.98
C PRO A 160 -28.54 -15.42 -7.55
N ALA A 161 -28.08 -16.34 -6.70
CA ALA A 161 -27.69 -17.69 -7.09
C ALA A 161 -28.83 -18.50 -7.76
N SER A 162 -30.09 -18.14 -7.51
CA SER A 162 -31.26 -18.81 -8.08
C SER A 162 -31.67 -18.29 -9.46
N ILE A 163 -31.15 -17.13 -9.91
CA ILE A 163 -31.57 -16.49 -11.15
C ILE A 163 -30.89 -17.13 -12.36
N THR A 164 -31.69 -17.52 -13.34
CA THR A 164 -31.28 -18.17 -14.59
C THR A 164 -31.55 -17.28 -15.81
N ALA A 165 -31.00 -17.65 -16.97
CA ALA A 165 -31.30 -16.96 -18.23
C ALA A 165 -32.80 -17.05 -18.60
N ALA A 166 -33.48 -18.14 -18.22
CA ALA A 166 -34.92 -18.29 -18.43
C ALA A 166 -35.73 -17.29 -17.58
N ASP A 167 -35.24 -16.93 -16.40
CA ASP A 167 -35.87 -15.92 -15.54
C ASP A 167 -35.73 -14.52 -16.13
N VAL A 168 -34.57 -14.21 -16.73
CA VAL A 168 -34.37 -12.97 -17.49
C VAL A 168 -35.34 -12.90 -18.67
N GLN A 169 -35.39 -13.95 -19.50
CA GLN A 169 -36.32 -14.00 -20.64
C GLN A 169 -37.78 -13.87 -20.18
N ALA A 170 -38.14 -14.54 -19.09
CA ALA A 170 -39.44 -14.46 -18.48
C ALA A 170 -39.83 -13.03 -18.05
N ALA A 171 -38.89 -12.27 -17.50
CA ALA A 171 -39.09 -10.87 -17.14
C ALA A 171 -39.21 -9.97 -18.39
N GLU A 172 -38.42 -10.23 -19.44
CA GLU A 172 -38.50 -9.52 -20.73
C GLU A 172 -39.84 -9.75 -21.42
N ASP A 173 -40.34 -10.99 -21.42
CA ASP A 173 -41.65 -11.35 -21.97
C ASP A 173 -42.81 -10.69 -21.20
N LEU A 174 -42.64 -10.46 -19.88
CA LEU A 174 -43.61 -9.73 -19.08
C LEU A 174 -43.60 -8.24 -19.43
N LEU A 175 -42.41 -7.63 -19.54
CA LEU A 175 -42.29 -6.23 -19.94
C LEU A 175 -42.80 -5.98 -21.37
N SER A 176 -42.57 -6.90 -22.32
CA SER A 176 -43.03 -6.72 -23.70
C SER A 176 -44.57 -6.75 -23.81
N ARG A 177 -45.23 -7.60 -23.01
CA ARG A 177 -46.70 -7.70 -22.95
C ARG A 177 -47.35 -6.56 -22.18
N HIS A 178 -46.62 -5.96 -21.24
CA HIS A 178 -47.10 -4.92 -20.33
C HIS A 178 -46.18 -3.69 -20.37
N ALA A 179 -45.88 -3.18 -21.57
CA ALA A 179 -44.85 -2.15 -21.78
C ALA A 179 -45.16 -0.81 -21.10
N ASP A 180 -46.44 -0.51 -20.83
CA ASP A 180 -46.85 0.73 -20.19
C ASP A 180 -46.73 0.68 -18.65
N GLU A 181 -46.59 -0.52 -18.09
CA GLU A 181 -46.55 -0.73 -16.65
C GLU A 181 -45.14 -0.54 -16.08
N ARG A 182 -44.98 0.47 -15.21
CA ARG A 182 -43.68 0.78 -14.58
C ARG A 182 -43.16 -0.36 -13.71
N GLY A 183 -44.04 -1.16 -13.11
CA GLY A 183 -43.67 -2.27 -12.24
C GLY A 183 -42.85 -3.35 -12.96
N PHE A 184 -43.15 -3.67 -14.21
CA PHE A 184 -42.37 -4.67 -14.96
C PHE A 184 -41.00 -4.17 -15.40
N ARG A 185 -40.82 -2.86 -15.61
CA ARG A 185 -39.48 -2.28 -15.82
C ARG A 185 -38.63 -2.45 -14.56
N SER A 186 -39.17 -2.10 -13.40
CA SER A 186 -38.49 -2.31 -12.11
C SER A 186 -38.18 -3.78 -11.83
N LEU A 187 -39.10 -4.69 -12.15
CA LEU A 187 -38.89 -6.13 -11.99
C LEU A 187 -37.78 -6.64 -12.91
N LEU A 188 -37.80 -6.26 -14.19
CA LEU A 188 -36.76 -6.66 -15.14
C LEU A 188 -35.39 -6.07 -14.74
N GLU A 189 -35.34 -4.81 -14.29
CA GLU A 189 -34.12 -4.21 -13.73
C GLU A 189 -33.56 -5.07 -12.58
N ALA A 190 -34.40 -5.42 -11.60
CA ALA A 190 -33.99 -6.22 -10.45
C ALA A 190 -33.50 -7.62 -10.86
N VAL A 191 -34.21 -8.30 -11.76
CA VAL A 191 -33.80 -9.62 -12.28
C VAL A 191 -32.46 -9.55 -13.02
N LEU A 192 -32.25 -8.52 -13.85
CA LEU A 192 -30.98 -8.30 -14.56
C LEU A 192 -29.84 -8.01 -13.57
N ILE A 193 -30.08 -7.19 -12.54
CA ILE A 193 -29.08 -6.93 -11.49
C ILE A 193 -28.75 -8.21 -10.72
N SER A 194 -29.73 -9.03 -10.35
CA SER A 194 -29.48 -10.30 -9.66
C SER A 194 -28.76 -11.32 -10.55
N ALA A 195 -29.05 -11.35 -11.85
CA ALA A 195 -28.27 -12.12 -12.82
C ALA A 195 -26.81 -11.64 -12.88
N ALA A 196 -26.60 -10.32 -12.91
CA ALA A 196 -25.27 -9.73 -12.88
C ALA A 196 -24.50 -10.09 -11.60
N THR A 197 -25.14 -9.97 -10.43
CA THR A 197 -24.56 -10.35 -9.14
C THR A 197 -24.17 -11.83 -9.11
N ARG A 198 -24.99 -12.73 -9.67
CA ARG A 198 -24.62 -14.15 -9.81
C ARG A 198 -23.37 -14.33 -10.67
N HIS A 199 -23.29 -13.65 -11.81
CA HIS A 199 -22.12 -13.70 -12.67
C HIS A 199 -20.87 -13.10 -12.00
N GLN A 200 -21.03 -12.01 -11.25
CA GLN A 200 -19.98 -11.39 -10.47
C GLN A 200 -19.45 -12.33 -9.37
N GLN A 201 -20.34 -13.02 -8.63
CA GLN A 201 -19.97 -14.05 -7.65
C GLN A 201 -19.25 -15.26 -8.29
N GLN A 202 -19.47 -15.49 -9.58
CA GLN A 202 -18.78 -16.50 -10.38
C GLN A 202 -17.54 -15.95 -11.09
N HIS A 203 -17.13 -14.70 -10.82
CA HIS A 203 -16.03 -13.98 -11.47
C HIS A 203 -16.16 -13.84 -13.00
N GLN A 204 -17.39 -13.99 -13.51
CA GLN A 204 -17.76 -13.80 -14.91
C GLN A 204 -18.08 -12.33 -15.16
N PHE A 205 -17.09 -11.46 -14.98
CA PHE A 205 -17.27 -10.01 -14.95
C PHE A 205 -17.81 -9.42 -16.25
N SER A 206 -17.39 -9.94 -17.42
CA SER A 206 -17.91 -9.47 -18.71
C SER A 206 -19.41 -9.71 -18.84
N GLN A 207 -19.91 -10.85 -18.37
CA GLN A 207 -21.33 -11.15 -18.33
C GLN A 207 -22.05 -10.26 -17.31
N ALA A 208 -21.46 -10.05 -16.13
CA ALA A 208 -22.01 -9.15 -15.12
C ALA A 208 -22.20 -7.72 -15.66
N ILE A 209 -21.17 -7.16 -16.32
CA ILE A 209 -21.22 -5.85 -16.97
C ILE A 209 -22.33 -5.82 -18.04
N ALA A 210 -22.44 -6.85 -18.89
CA ALA A 210 -23.46 -6.90 -19.92
C ALA A 210 -24.89 -6.89 -19.35
N TYR A 211 -25.16 -7.62 -18.26
CA TYR A 211 -26.45 -7.58 -17.58
C TYR A 211 -26.74 -6.22 -16.92
N LEU A 212 -25.73 -5.60 -16.31
CA LEU A 212 -25.88 -4.28 -15.69
C LEU A 212 -26.11 -3.16 -16.72
N GLN A 213 -25.42 -3.21 -17.86
CA GLN A 213 -25.66 -2.28 -18.98
C GLN A 213 -27.10 -2.42 -19.52
N ARG A 214 -27.61 -3.65 -19.63
CA ARG A 214 -29.02 -3.89 -19.99
C ARG A 214 -29.97 -3.33 -18.92
N ALA A 215 -29.68 -3.55 -17.63
CA ALA A 215 -30.49 -3.01 -16.54
C ALA A 215 -30.56 -1.47 -16.58
N GLN A 216 -29.43 -0.82 -16.87
CA GLN A 216 -29.36 0.63 -17.05
C GLN A 216 -30.20 1.12 -18.24
N GLN A 217 -30.25 0.37 -19.34
CA GLN A 217 -31.10 0.71 -20.50
C GLN A 217 -32.59 0.54 -20.20
N VAL A 218 -32.96 -0.49 -19.42
CA VAL A 218 -34.35 -0.74 -19.00
C VAL A 218 -34.84 0.36 -18.06
N GLN A 219 -33.98 0.82 -17.14
CA GLN A 219 -34.33 1.81 -16.14
C GLN A 219 -33.29 2.96 -16.06
N PRO A 220 -33.21 3.87 -17.05
CA PRO A 220 -32.17 4.90 -17.10
C PRO A 220 -32.22 5.93 -15.95
N ALA A 221 -33.37 6.06 -15.30
CA ALA A 221 -33.58 6.95 -14.15
C ALA A 221 -33.28 6.27 -12.80
N SER A 222 -32.79 5.03 -12.79
CA SER A 222 -32.38 4.31 -11.58
C SER A 222 -30.86 4.31 -11.44
N ILE A 223 -30.39 4.56 -10.22
CA ILE A 223 -28.96 4.51 -9.89
C ILE A 223 -28.43 3.08 -9.71
N ARG A 224 -29.30 2.08 -9.53
CA ARG A 224 -28.89 0.73 -9.08
C ARG A 224 -27.96 0.06 -10.07
N ALA A 225 -28.35 -0.04 -11.35
CA ALA A 225 -27.49 -0.61 -12.37
C ALA A 225 -26.13 0.09 -12.46
N SER A 226 -26.11 1.42 -12.29
CA SER A 226 -24.87 2.21 -12.31
C SER A 226 -23.99 1.96 -11.07
N LEU A 227 -24.57 1.78 -9.88
CA LEU A 227 -23.82 1.36 -8.69
C LEU A 227 -23.17 -0.01 -8.90
N GLY A 228 -23.90 -0.95 -9.52
CA GLY A 228 -23.36 -2.27 -9.83
C GLY A 228 -22.24 -2.24 -10.87
N LEU A 229 -22.38 -1.40 -11.90
CA LEU A 229 -21.31 -1.19 -12.87
C LEU A 229 -20.06 -0.64 -12.18
N MET A 230 -20.22 0.33 -11.28
CA MET A 230 -19.11 0.89 -10.52
C MET A 230 -18.42 -0.17 -9.64
N GLU A 231 -19.19 -1.05 -8.99
CA GLU A 231 -18.64 -2.13 -8.17
C GLU A 231 -17.83 -3.14 -9.00
N VAL A 232 -18.40 -3.64 -10.10
CA VAL A 232 -17.72 -4.58 -11.00
C VAL A 232 -16.50 -3.91 -11.65
N ALA A 233 -16.59 -2.62 -11.99
CA ALA A 233 -15.47 -1.86 -12.53
C ALA A 233 -14.30 -1.75 -11.55
N PHE A 234 -14.55 -1.51 -10.26
CA PHE A 234 -13.50 -1.52 -9.24
C PHE A 234 -12.85 -2.89 -9.06
N GLN A 235 -13.64 -3.97 -9.12
CA GLN A 235 -13.10 -5.33 -9.04
C GLN A 235 -12.26 -5.71 -10.27
N THR A 236 -12.60 -5.15 -11.44
CA THR A 236 -11.92 -5.44 -12.70
C THR A 236 -10.77 -4.49 -13.01
N GLY A 237 -10.62 -3.40 -12.25
CA GLY A 237 -9.65 -2.35 -12.52
C GLY A 237 -10.00 -1.48 -13.72
N ASP A 238 -11.25 -1.55 -14.23
CA ASP A 238 -11.71 -0.70 -15.33
C ASP A 238 -12.09 0.69 -14.80
N TRP A 239 -11.08 1.54 -14.60
CA TRP A 239 -11.26 2.87 -14.02
C TRP A 239 -12.09 3.80 -14.89
N ALA A 240 -12.12 3.58 -16.20
CA ALA A 240 -12.94 4.36 -17.14
C ALA A 240 -14.42 4.00 -16.99
N LEU A 241 -14.74 2.70 -16.91
CA LEU A 241 -16.09 2.25 -16.61
C LEU A 241 -16.54 2.74 -15.23
N ALA A 242 -15.67 2.63 -14.21
CA ALA A 242 -15.97 3.09 -12.85
C ALA A 242 -16.31 4.59 -12.81
N GLU A 243 -15.52 5.41 -13.50
CA GLU A 243 -15.81 6.84 -13.66
C GLU A 243 -17.18 7.08 -14.32
N SER A 244 -17.44 6.42 -15.45
CA SER A 244 -18.69 6.62 -16.20
C SER A 244 -19.92 6.22 -15.37
N ALA A 245 -19.82 5.12 -14.62
CA ALA A 245 -20.85 4.60 -13.75
C ALA A 245 -21.09 5.51 -12.54
N ALA A 246 -20.02 6.00 -11.90
CA ALA A 246 -20.12 6.96 -10.80
C ALA A 246 -20.79 8.27 -11.25
N ARG A 247 -20.43 8.79 -12.43
CA ARG A 247 -21.05 10.00 -13.01
C ARG A 247 -22.54 9.79 -13.29
N ALA A 248 -22.95 8.61 -13.73
CA ALA A 248 -24.36 8.28 -13.93
C ALA A 248 -25.16 8.32 -12.62
N VAL A 249 -24.58 7.80 -11.52
CA VAL A 249 -25.20 7.90 -10.19
C VAL A 249 -25.28 9.35 -9.73
N ILE A 250 -24.19 10.12 -9.84
CA ILE A 250 -24.13 11.55 -9.45
C ILE A 250 -25.15 12.40 -10.20
N ALA A 251 -25.40 12.10 -11.48
CA ALA A 251 -26.39 12.83 -12.29
C ALA A 251 -27.83 12.65 -11.79
N LEU A 252 -28.14 11.48 -11.21
CA LEU A 252 -29.47 11.15 -10.69
C LEU A 252 -29.60 11.47 -9.19
N ASP A 253 -28.54 11.26 -8.42
CA ASP A 253 -28.43 11.60 -7.00
C ASP A 253 -27.11 12.35 -6.72
N PRO A 254 -27.12 13.70 -6.83
CA PRO A 254 -25.94 14.51 -6.58
C PRO A 254 -25.43 14.47 -5.13
N ARG A 255 -26.20 13.92 -4.19
CA ARG A 255 -25.81 13.78 -2.77
C ARG A 255 -25.41 12.34 -2.42
N HIS A 256 -25.23 11.47 -3.41
CA HIS A 256 -24.81 10.09 -3.18
C HIS A 256 -23.32 10.03 -2.80
N PHE A 257 -23.04 9.77 -1.51
CA PHE A 257 -21.67 9.73 -1.00
C PHE A 257 -20.79 8.71 -1.75
N ASP A 258 -21.23 7.45 -1.88
CA ASP A 258 -20.37 6.39 -2.43
C ASP A 258 -20.03 6.63 -3.92
N ALA A 259 -20.88 7.38 -4.64
CA ALA A 259 -20.64 7.71 -6.03
C ALA A 259 -19.57 8.80 -6.17
N TRP A 260 -19.59 9.82 -5.31
CA TRP A 260 -18.52 10.83 -5.27
C TRP A 260 -17.20 10.26 -4.79
N GLN A 261 -17.22 9.40 -3.77
CA GLN A 261 -16.03 8.69 -3.29
C GLN A 261 -15.45 7.80 -4.41
N GLY A 262 -16.32 7.02 -5.06
CA GLY A 262 -15.95 6.15 -6.17
C GLY A 262 -15.42 6.92 -7.37
N TYR A 263 -16.04 8.05 -7.73
CA TYR A 263 -15.58 8.93 -8.80
C TYR A 263 -14.18 9.48 -8.50
N GLY A 264 -13.95 9.97 -7.28
CA GLY A 264 -12.63 10.45 -6.85
C GLY A 264 -11.56 9.35 -6.88
N TYR A 265 -11.89 8.14 -6.45
CA TYR A 265 -10.97 7.00 -6.50
C TYR A 265 -10.64 6.59 -7.95
N ALA A 266 -11.65 6.50 -8.83
CA ALA A 266 -11.45 6.19 -10.25
C ALA A 266 -10.53 7.23 -10.93
N LEU A 267 -10.75 8.52 -10.67
CA LEU A 267 -9.92 9.61 -11.19
C LEU A 267 -8.48 9.54 -10.68
N MET A 268 -8.26 9.21 -9.40
CA MET A 268 -6.92 9.03 -8.84
C MET A 268 -6.17 7.91 -9.58
N ARG A 269 -6.84 6.78 -9.83
CA ARG A 269 -6.26 5.63 -10.56
C ARG A 269 -5.95 5.94 -12.02
N GLN A 270 -6.62 6.93 -12.59
CA GLN A 270 -6.32 7.48 -13.92
C GLN A 270 -5.30 8.65 -13.89
N ASP A 271 -4.62 8.89 -12.76
CA ASP A 271 -3.65 9.98 -12.59
C ASP A 271 -4.27 11.40 -12.75
N ARG A 272 -5.61 11.52 -12.68
CA ARG A 272 -6.38 12.78 -12.74
C ARG A 272 -6.60 13.38 -11.34
N ASN A 273 -5.50 13.57 -10.62
CA ASN A 273 -5.50 13.94 -9.20
C ASN A 273 -6.27 15.22 -8.83
N ARG A 274 -6.23 16.25 -9.68
CA ARG A 274 -6.93 17.51 -9.37
C ARG A 274 -8.44 17.30 -9.29
N GLU A 275 -9.00 16.63 -10.29
CA GLU A 275 -10.42 16.27 -10.34
C GLU A 275 -10.77 15.28 -9.21
N ALA A 276 -9.87 14.35 -8.91
CA ALA A 276 -10.03 13.41 -7.80
C ALA A 276 -10.18 14.13 -6.46
N MET A 277 -9.35 15.15 -6.19
CA MET A 277 -9.43 15.94 -4.96
C MET A 277 -10.78 16.65 -4.83
N ASP A 278 -11.28 17.25 -5.91
CA ASP A 278 -12.56 17.96 -5.90
C ASP A 278 -13.74 17.00 -5.66
N ALA A 279 -13.71 15.82 -6.29
CA ALA A 279 -14.70 14.77 -6.07
C ALA A 279 -14.68 14.25 -4.62
N LEU A 280 -13.50 13.98 -4.05
CA LEU A 280 -13.36 13.48 -2.68
C LEU A 280 -13.74 14.53 -1.63
N ARG A 281 -13.45 15.81 -1.88
CA ARG A 281 -13.94 16.92 -1.02
C ARG A 281 -15.45 17.01 -1.05
N THR A 282 -16.06 16.81 -2.22
CA THR A 282 -17.52 16.77 -2.37
C THR A 282 -18.11 15.59 -1.60
N ALA A 283 -17.49 14.40 -1.67
CA ALA A 283 -17.88 13.25 -0.86
C ALA A 283 -17.81 13.57 0.65
N LEU A 284 -16.70 14.13 1.12
CA LEU A 284 -16.51 14.50 2.54
C LEU A 284 -17.49 15.58 3.02
N ALA A 285 -17.94 16.47 2.14
CA ALA A 285 -18.97 17.46 2.45
C ALA A 285 -20.37 16.82 2.62
N ILE A 286 -20.63 15.69 1.96
CA ILE A 286 -21.87 14.92 2.11
C ILE A 286 -21.84 14.11 3.40
N ARG A 287 -20.75 13.37 3.63
CA ARG A 287 -20.54 12.52 4.81
C ARG A 287 -19.07 12.44 5.12
N ASP A 288 -18.72 12.70 6.37
CA ASP A 288 -17.34 12.52 6.83
C ASP A 288 -16.98 11.02 6.88
N ASP A 289 -15.80 10.69 6.36
CA ASP A 289 -15.32 9.32 6.26
C ASP A 289 -13.78 9.28 6.33
N ALA A 290 -13.26 8.44 7.24
CA ALA A 290 -11.82 8.38 7.52
C ALA A 290 -11.03 7.85 6.32
N ASN A 291 -11.57 6.89 5.58
CA ASN A 291 -10.92 6.32 4.40
C ASN A 291 -10.79 7.37 3.28
N THR A 292 -11.88 8.07 2.98
CA THR A 292 -11.93 9.16 2.01
C THR A 292 -10.93 10.28 2.37
N ARG A 293 -10.83 10.64 3.66
CA ARG A 293 -9.86 11.62 4.13
C ARG A 293 -8.42 11.16 3.94
N SER A 294 -8.14 9.88 4.18
CA SER A 294 -6.81 9.28 3.96
C SER A 294 -6.42 9.32 2.48
N ILE A 295 -7.34 8.93 1.58
CA ILE A 295 -7.13 9.00 0.13
C ILE A 295 -6.88 10.44 -0.30
N LEU A 296 -7.71 11.40 0.14
CA LEU A 296 -7.55 12.81 -0.18
C LEU A 296 -6.18 13.35 0.30
N ALA A 297 -5.80 13.08 1.55
CA ALA A 297 -4.53 13.52 2.11
C ALA A 297 -3.33 12.94 1.34
N ARG A 298 -3.44 11.69 0.88
CA ARG A 298 -2.43 11.05 0.04
C ARG A 298 -2.27 11.76 -1.31
N ILE A 299 -3.38 12.08 -1.98
CA ILE A 299 -3.35 12.83 -3.24
C ILE A 299 -2.79 14.24 -3.02
N GLU A 300 -3.22 14.94 -1.97
CA GLU A 300 -2.75 16.27 -1.62
C GLU A 300 -1.23 16.29 -1.38
N LYS A 301 -0.71 15.29 -0.66
CA LYS A 301 0.72 15.11 -0.46
C LYS A 301 1.44 14.90 -1.79
N GLY A 302 1.00 13.94 -2.61
CA GLY A 302 1.62 13.67 -3.91
C GLY A 302 1.63 14.90 -4.84
N MET A 303 0.52 15.64 -4.90
CA MET A 303 0.42 16.89 -5.67
C MET A 303 1.33 18.01 -5.14
N ALA A 304 1.59 18.04 -3.83
CA ALA A 304 2.54 18.98 -3.23
C ALA A 304 3.98 18.58 -3.57
N ASP A 305 4.30 17.30 -3.50
CA ASP A 305 5.63 16.74 -3.83
C ASP A 305 5.96 16.89 -5.32
N GLU A 306 4.95 16.83 -6.20
CA GLU A 306 5.07 16.96 -7.66
C GLU A 306 4.96 18.42 -8.16
N ARG A 307 4.85 19.39 -7.26
CA ARG A 307 4.60 20.79 -7.62
C ARG A 307 5.78 21.38 -8.40
N GLY A 308 5.48 21.91 -9.60
CA GLY A 308 6.49 22.56 -10.45
C GLY A 308 7.29 21.60 -11.32
N MET A 309 7.00 20.30 -11.26
CA MET A 309 7.60 19.32 -12.16
C MET A 309 7.10 19.50 -13.59
N ALA A 310 7.97 19.25 -14.55
CA ALA A 310 7.60 19.17 -15.96
C ALA A 310 6.92 17.82 -16.22
N GLU A 311 5.79 17.83 -16.92
CA GLU A 311 5.06 16.63 -17.35
C GLU A 311 5.41 16.31 -18.81
N ARG A 312 5.70 15.04 -19.08
CA ARG A 312 5.96 14.52 -20.42
C ARG A 312 5.20 13.22 -20.63
N ARG A 313 4.32 13.22 -21.63
CA ARG A 313 3.58 12.04 -22.06
C ARG A 313 4.32 11.33 -23.18
N VAL A 314 4.48 10.03 -23.02
CA VAL A 314 5.13 9.10 -23.94
C VAL A 314 4.21 7.88 -24.09
N SER A 315 4.45 7.03 -25.09
CA SER A 315 3.53 5.95 -25.50
C SER A 315 2.89 5.23 -24.30
N HIS A 316 3.71 4.67 -23.41
CA HIS A 316 3.23 3.87 -22.28
C HIS A 316 3.34 4.58 -20.93
N PHE A 317 3.87 5.80 -20.88
CA PHE A 317 4.25 6.46 -19.63
C PHE A 317 3.80 7.92 -19.57
N ASN A 318 3.35 8.33 -18.37
CA ASN A 318 3.26 9.75 -18.02
C ASN A 318 4.36 10.10 -17.03
N VAL A 319 5.39 10.83 -17.47
CA VAL A 319 6.59 11.09 -16.67
C VAL A 319 6.60 12.50 -16.12
N ARG A 320 6.82 12.65 -14.82
CA ARG A 320 7.02 13.93 -14.15
C ARG A 320 8.41 14.02 -13.55
N TYR A 321 9.10 15.14 -13.72
CA TYR A 321 10.45 15.33 -13.17
C TYR A 321 10.72 16.77 -12.75
N ASP A 322 11.60 16.91 -11.76
CA ASP A 322 12.02 18.19 -11.17
C ASP A 322 13.11 18.87 -12.04
N GLY A 323 12.77 20.00 -12.65
CA GLY A 323 13.71 20.92 -13.32
C GLY A 323 14.20 20.54 -14.73
N GLU A 324 14.68 21.54 -15.48
CA GLU A 324 15.30 21.35 -16.80
C GLU A 324 16.70 20.69 -16.72
N GLU A 325 17.40 20.84 -15.59
CA GLU A 325 18.76 20.31 -15.38
C GLU A 325 18.82 18.77 -15.48
N HIS A 326 17.69 18.08 -15.29
CA HIS A 326 17.58 16.63 -15.35
C HIS A 326 16.85 16.12 -16.59
N GLU A 327 16.53 16.97 -17.56
CA GLU A 327 15.77 16.58 -18.76
C GLU A 327 16.49 15.46 -19.55
N ALA A 328 17.82 15.52 -19.66
CA ALA A 328 18.61 14.50 -20.34
C ALA A 328 18.57 13.14 -19.62
N VAL A 329 18.61 13.14 -18.28
CA VAL A 329 18.49 11.93 -17.46
C VAL A 329 17.06 11.38 -17.55
N GLY A 330 16.05 12.24 -17.51
CA GLY A 330 14.65 11.85 -17.68
C GLY A 330 14.39 11.19 -19.03
N ARG A 331 14.94 11.73 -20.13
CA ARG A 331 14.85 11.10 -21.47
C ARG A 331 15.48 9.71 -21.50
N GLU A 332 16.63 9.53 -20.85
CA GLU A 332 17.31 8.24 -20.80
C GLU A 332 16.55 7.22 -19.94
N ILE A 333 16.00 7.63 -18.80
CA ILE A 333 15.13 6.78 -17.97
C ILE A 333 13.90 6.34 -18.76
N VAL A 334 13.23 7.26 -19.46
CA VAL A 334 12.09 6.94 -20.34
C VAL A 334 12.50 5.93 -21.41
N ARG A 335 13.65 6.13 -22.07
CA ARG A 335 14.14 5.21 -23.10
C ARG A 335 14.37 3.79 -22.55
N GLN A 336 14.91 3.67 -21.33
CA GLN A 336 15.08 2.37 -20.69
C GLN A 336 13.76 1.77 -20.21
N LEU A 337 12.84 2.58 -19.69
CA LEU A 337 11.50 2.10 -19.32
C LEU A 337 10.74 1.55 -20.52
N GLU A 338 10.84 2.17 -21.69
CA GLU A 338 10.25 1.64 -22.93
C GLU A 338 10.90 0.31 -23.37
N HIS A 339 12.22 0.16 -23.18
CA HIS A 339 12.91 -1.11 -23.44
C HIS A 339 12.46 -2.21 -22.47
N HIS A 340 12.36 -1.90 -21.18
CA HIS A 340 11.88 -2.82 -20.15
C HIS A 340 10.39 -3.15 -20.34
N TYR A 341 9.58 -2.18 -20.78
CA TYR A 341 8.18 -2.41 -21.13
C TYR A 341 8.06 -3.46 -22.22
N ALA A 342 8.78 -3.31 -23.34
CA ALA A 342 8.76 -4.28 -24.43
C ALA A 342 9.23 -5.68 -23.97
N THR A 343 10.26 -5.72 -23.10
CA THR A 343 10.77 -6.96 -22.52
C THR A 343 9.71 -7.66 -21.65
N LEU A 344 9.07 -6.91 -20.75
CA LEU A 344 8.03 -7.42 -19.87
C LEU A 344 6.77 -7.81 -20.64
N ALA A 345 6.36 -7.01 -21.62
CA ALA A 345 5.20 -7.31 -22.47
C ALA A 345 5.37 -8.64 -23.19
N SER A 346 6.55 -8.85 -23.80
CA SER A 346 6.88 -10.12 -24.44
C SER A 346 7.02 -11.27 -23.45
N THR A 347 7.59 -11.04 -22.27
CA THR A 347 7.89 -12.10 -21.29
C THR A 347 6.62 -12.56 -20.56
N LEU A 348 5.75 -11.62 -20.20
CA LEU A 348 4.53 -11.85 -19.43
C LEU A 348 3.29 -12.07 -20.31
N ASP A 349 3.43 -11.96 -21.63
CA ASP A 349 2.33 -12.09 -22.61
C ASP A 349 1.15 -11.17 -22.25
N PHE A 350 1.47 -9.92 -21.93
CA PHE A 350 0.50 -8.95 -21.44
C PHE A 350 1.01 -7.52 -21.55
N GLU A 351 0.16 -6.61 -21.99
CA GLU A 351 0.40 -5.17 -22.01
C GLU A 351 -0.57 -4.46 -21.06
N PRO A 352 -0.09 -3.62 -20.12
CA PRO A 352 -0.94 -2.82 -19.27
C PRO A 352 -1.88 -1.92 -20.08
N ALA A 353 -3.15 -1.85 -19.66
CA ALA A 353 -4.19 -1.13 -20.43
C ALA A 353 -4.07 0.40 -20.34
N THR A 354 -3.47 0.91 -19.25
CA THR A 354 -3.31 2.34 -19.00
C THR A 354 -1.85 2.75 -18.99
N THR A 355 -1.56 3.99 -19.34
CA THR A 355 -0.23 4.56 -19.19
C THR A 355 0.22 4.54 -17.73
N VAL A 356 1.46 4.12 -17.48
CA VAL A 356 2.03 4.04 -16.12
C VAL A 356 2.59 5.42 -15.72
N PRO A 357 2.12 6.04 -14.62
CA PRO A 357 2.70 7.29 -14.14
C PRO A 357 4.06 7.04 -13.49
N VAL A 358 5.06 7.84 -13.87
CA VAL A 358 6.45 7.73 -13.37
C VAL A 358 6.92 9.08 -12.87
N ILE A 359 7.28 9.16 -11.59
CA ILE A 359 7.67 10.40 -10.93
C ILE A 359 9.15 10.32 -10.56
N LEU A 360 9.94 11.22 -11.14
CA LEU A 360 11.39 11.30 -10.94
C LEU A 360 11.70 12.38 -9.91
N PHE A 361 12.23 11.98 -8.76
CA PHE A 361 12.52 12.85 -7.63
C PHE A 361 14.02 13.07 -7.45
N THR A 362 14.42 14.27 -7.03
CA THR A 362 15.75 14.43 -6.40
C THR A 362 15.84 13.56 -5.13
N ARG A 363 17.05 13.22 -4.66
CA ARG A 363 17.23 12.30 -3.49
C ARG A 363 16.44 12.76 -2.25
N ASP A 364 16.47 14.05 -1.96
CA ASP A 364 15.76 14.62 -0.79
C ASP A 364 14.24 14.63 -0.99
N GLY A 365 13.78 14.88 -2.22
CA GLY A 365 12.36 14.80 -2.59
C GLY A 365 11.81 13.37 -2.50
N TYR A 366 12.61 12.37 -2.89
CA TYR A 366 12.18 10.97 -2.91
C TYR A 366 11.81 10.46 -1.51
N TYR A 367 12.67 10.70 -0.52
CA TYR A 367 12.42 10.25 0.85
C TYR A 367 11.13 10.84 1.42
N ASN A 368 10.89 12.14 1.18
CA ASN A 368 9.69 12.82 1.63
C ASN A 368 8.43 12.29 0.93
N ALA A 369 8.52 12.02 -0.37
CA ALA A 369 7.39 11.60 -1.19
C ALA A 369 6.99 10.14 -0.94
N SER A 370 7.92 9.20 -1.04
CA SER A 370 7.65 7.77 -0.93
C SER A 370 7.56 7.27 0.52
N GLY A 371 8.21 7.96 1.46
CA GLY A 371 8.42 7.44 2.82
C GLY A 371 9.36 6.23 2.85
N ALA A 372 9.91 5.81 1.69
CA ALA A 372 10.87 4.72 1.59
C ALA A 372 12.25 5.21 2.06
N PRO A 373 13.05 4.35 2.72
CA PRO A 373 14.42 4.70 3.09
C PRO A 373 15.23 5.17 1.88
N ALA A 374 16.18 6.08 2.09
CA ALA A 374 17.01 6.66 1.02
C ALA A 374 17.85 5.64 0.21
N TRP A 375 17.91 4.37 0.63
CA TRP A 375 18.56 3.28 -0.09
C TRP A 375 17.63 2.52 -1.07
N SER A 376 16.32 2.76 -1.03
CA SER A 376 15.38 2.20 -2.02
C SER A 376 15.64 2.89 -3.36
N GLY A 377 15.96 2.10 -4.38
CA GLY A 377 16.29 2.58 -5.73
C GLY A 377 15.07 3.04 -6.55
N GLY A 378 13.86 2.77 -6.05
CA GLY A 378 12.57 3.02 -6.66
C GLY A 378 11.44 2.49 -5.78
N ALA A 379 10.20 2.91 -6.05
CA ALA A 379 9.01 2.38 -5.39
C ALA A 379 7.78 2.50 -6.29
N TYR A 380 7.12 1.38 -6.53
CA TYR A 380 5.76 1.28 -7.06
C TYR A 380 4.75 1.30 -5.90
N ASP A 381 3.75 2.17 -6.01
CA ASP A 381 2.66 2.21 -5.04
C ASP A 381 1.38 1.59 -5.62
N GLN A 382 0.91 0.51 -5.00
CA GLN A 382 -0.28 -0.23 -5.45
C GLN A 382 -1.59 0.57 -5.30
N ILE A 383 -1.63 1.59 -4.43
CA ILE A 383 -2.84 2.37 -4.16
C ILE A 383 -3.06 3.39 -5.28
N ASP A 384 -2.01 4.14 -5.65
CA ASP A 384 -2.10 5.17 -6.69
C ASP A 384 -1.54 4.75 -8.05
N GLY A 385 -0.93 3.57 -8.15
CA GLY A 385 -0.43 2.98 -9.39
C GLY A 385 0.84 3.64 -9.94
N ARG A 386 1.53 4.47 -9.15
CA ARG A 386 2.67 5.27 -9.63
C ARG A 386 4.00 4.63 -9.29
N ILE A 387 4.94 4.74 -10.22
CA ILE A 387 6.36 4.45 -10.00
C ILE A 387 7.06 5.74 -9.57
N ARG A 388 7.85 5.69 -8.49
CA ARG A 388 8.65 6.81 -7.99
C ARG A 388 10.12 6.42 -8.02
N ILE A 389 10.97 7.24 -8.64
CA ILE A 389 12.39 6.94 -8.83
C ILE A 389 13.25 8.11 -8.32
N PRO A 390 14.22 7.87 -7.42
CA PRO A 390 15.22 8.86 -7.04
C PRO A 390 16.27 9.03 -8.14
N ILE A 391 16.44 10.25 -8.66
CA ILE A 391 17.42 10.60 -9.70
C ILE A 391 18.67 11.34 -9.19
N GLY A 392 18.76 11.60 -7.88
CA GLY A 392 19.89 12.34 -7.31
C GLY A 392 21.23 11.61 -7.48
N GLY A 393 22.15 12.25 -8.20
CA GLY A 393 23.50 11.72 -8.48
C GLY A 393 23.59 10.80 -9.71
N ILE A 394 22.51 10.67 -10.49
CA ILE A 394 22.48 9.89 -11.73
C ILE A 394 23.02 10.74 -12.88
N THR A 395 23.92 10.17 -13.68
CA THR A 395 24.37 10.74 -14.96
C THR A 395 23.57 10.15 -16.13
N THR A 396 23.74 10.68 -17.33
CA THR A 396 23.10 10.13 -18.55
C THR A 396 23.57 8.72 -18.92
N SER A 397 24.61 8.20 -18.28
CA SER A 397 24.97 6.78 -18.32
C SER A 397 24.36 6.09 -17.10
N LEU A 398 23.16 5.51 -17.25
CA LEU A 398 22.53 4.78 -16.17
C LEU A 398 23.44 3.64 -15.71
N THR A 399 23.66 3.51 -14.40
CA THR A 399 24.38 2.39 -13.83
C THR A 399 23.51 1.13 -13.90
N SER A 400 24.15 -0.05 -13.88
CA SER A 400 23.43 -1.35 -13.83
C SER A 400 22.43 -1.42 -12.67
N ASP A 401 22.72 -0.75 -11.55
CA ASP A 401 21.84 -0.72 -10.38
C ASP A 401 20.52 0.01 -10.65
N ILE A 402 20.55 1.10 -11.42
CA ILE A 402 19.34 1.84 -11.78
C ILE A 402 18.55 1.07 -12.82
N ASP A 403 19.23 0.50 -13.83
CA ASP A 403 18.58 -0.30 -14.86
C ASP A 403 17.78 -1.48 -14.27
N GLY A 404 18.39 -2.23 -13.34
CA GLY A 404 17.71 -3.26 -12.56
C GLY A 404 16.52 -2.70 -11.77
N THR A 405 16.69 -1.54 -11.12
CA THR A 405 15.57 -0.95 -10.37
C THR A 405 14.40 -0.55 -11.28
N LEU A 406 14.66 -0.04 -12.48
CA LEU A 406 13.59 0.34 -13.41
C LEU A 406 12.74 -0.87 -13.82
N ILE A 407 13.37 -2.00 -14.20
CA ILE A 407 12.62 -3.21 -14.52
C ILE A 407 11.92 -3.80 -13.30
N HIS A 408 12.51 -3.68 -12.10
CA HIS A 408 11.87 -4.11 -10.84
C HIS A 408 10.53 -3.38 -10.61
N GLU A 409 10.57 -2.05 -10.57
CA GLU A 409 9.37 -1.25 -10.30
C GLU A 409 8.33 -1.39 -11.41
N LEU A 410 8.78 -1.47 -12.67
CA LEU A 410 7.88 -1.69 -13.80
C LEU A 410 7.21 -3.07 -13.74
N THR A 411 7.92 -4.09 -13.28
CA THR A 411 7.36 -5.44 -13.09
C THR A 411 6.19 -5.41 -12.11
N HIS A 412 6.25 -4.61 -11.04
CA HIS A 412 5.11 -4.45 -10.13
C HIS A 412 3.87 -3.86 -10.82
N ALA A 413 4.04 -2.87 -11.70
CA ALA A 413 2.94 -2.30 -12.46
C ALA A 413 2.28 -3.33 -13.39
N PHE A 414 3.07 -4.15 -14.08
CA PHE A 414 2.57 -5.25 -14.91
C PHE A 414 1.79 -6.28 -14.10
N ILE A 415 2.32 -6.71 -12.96
CA ILE A 415 1.65 -7.69 -12.08
C ILE A 415 0.35 -7.09 -11.53
N ALA A 416 0.38 -5.85 -11.05
CA ALA A 416 -0.79 -5.20 -10.48
C ALA A 416 -1.93 -5.08 -11.50
N ASP A 417 -1.64 -4.67 -12.74
CA ASP A 417 -2.65 -4.55 -13.78
C ASP A 417 -3.13 -5.94 -14.25
N ARG A 418 -2.20 -6.88 -14.50
CA ARG A 418 -2.54 -8.23 -14.98
C ARG A 418 -3.45 -8.99 -14.02
N THR A 419 -3.18 -8.83 -12.73
CA THR A 419 -3.88 -9.55 -11.65
C THR A 419 -5.00 -8.72 -11.02
N ARG A 420 -5.23 -7.49 -11.49
CA ARG A 420 -6.22 -6.55 -10.91
C ARG A 420 -5.99 -6.31 -9.41
N GLY A 421 -4.72 -6.25 -9.00
CA GLY A 421 -4.29 -6.06 -7.62
C GLY A 421 -4.40 -7.29 -6.71
N VAL A 422 -4.74 -8.47 -7.26
CA VAL A 422 -4.93 -9.71 -6.47
C VAL A 422 -3.60 -10.37 -6.10
N ALA A 423 -2.54 -10.17 -6.88
CA ALA A 423 -1.28 -10.86 -6.66
C ALA A 423 -0.71 -10.65 -5.24
N PRO A 424 -0.28 -11.71 -4.55
CA PRO A 424 0.32 -11.58 -3.22
C PRO A 424 1.70 -10.90 -3.33
N ARG A 425 2.11 -10.21 -2.25
CA ARG A 425 3.40 -9.53 -2.19
C ARG A 425 4.59 -10.45 -2.52
N THR A 426 4.55 -11.72 -2.11
CA THR A 426 5.59 -12.70 -2.43
C THR A 426 5.78 -12.89 -3.95
N VAL A 427 4.69 -12.86 -4.74
CA VAL A 427 4.77 -12.96 -6.21
C VAL A 427 5.28 -11.64 -6.79
N HIS A 428 4.80 -10.50 -6.29
CA HIS A 428 5.32 -9.18 -6.68
C HIS A 428 6.84 -9.10 -6.51
N GLU A 429 7.36 -9.33 -5.31
CA GLU A 429 8.78 -9.18 -5.00
C GLU A 429 9.65 -10.26 -5.63
N GLY A 430 9.16 -11.50 -5.68
CA GLY A 430 9.91 -12.60 -6.25
C GLY A 430 10.08 -12.44 -7.76
N LEU A 431 9.01 -12.06 -8.47
CA LEU A 431 9.04 -11.89 -9.91
C LEU A 431 9.78 -10.62 -10.32
N ALA A 432 9.59 -9.51 -9.59
CA ALA A 432 10.35 -8.28 -9.84
C ALA A 432 11.86 -8.52 -9.72
N GLN A 433 12.33 -9.18 -8.65
CA GLN A 433 13.74 -9.58 -8.53
C GLN A 433 14.18 -10.54 -9.63
N TYR A 434 13.34 -11.51 -10.02
CA TYR A 434 13.67 -12.43 -11.10
C TYR A 434 13.88 -11.70 -12.43
N MET A 435 13.06 -10.68 -12.72
CA MET A 435 13.14 -9.84 -13.92
C MET A 435 14.35 -8.91 -13.91
N GLU A 436 14.83 -8.48 -12.73
CA GLU A 436 16.15 -7.82 -12.60
C GLU A 436 17.33 -8.72 -13.02
N GLY A 437 17.11 -10.02 -13.24
CA GLY A 437 18.15 -11.00 -13.51
C GLY A 437 18.78 -11.59 -12.25
N LYS A 438 18.27 -11.27 -11.05
CA LYS A 438 18.76 -11.85 -9.79
C LYS A 438 18.43 -13.33 -9.71
N ARG A 439 19.37 -14.11 -9.17
CA ARG A 439 19.16 -15.52 -8.85
C ARG A 439 19.67 -15.86 -7.47
N VAL A 440 18.94 -16.65 -6.69
CA VAL A 440 19.29 -16.91 -5.28
C VAL A 440 20.68 -17.54 -5.14
N GLU A 441 21.00 -18.52 -5.99
CA GLU A 441 22.31 -19.19 -5.99
C GLU A 441 23.47 -18.26 -6.37
N SER A 442 23.21 -17.20 -7.14
CA SER A 442 24.23 -16.20 -7.50
C SER A 442 24.45 -15.16 -6.39
N MET A 443 23.44 -14.97 -5.52
CA MET A 443 23.44 -13.93 -4.49
C MET A 443 23.93 -14.42 -3.13
N LEU A 444 23.83 -15.72 -2.86
CA LEU A 444 24.06 -16.30 -1.52
C LEU A 444 25.19 -17.32 -1.52
N THR A 445 25.98 -17.33 -0.44
CA THR A 445 26.92 -18.44 -0.18
C THR A 445 26.17 -19.71 0.24
N ARG A 446 26.85 -20.86 0.25
CA ARG A 446 26.26 -22.13 0.72
C ARG A 446 25.74 -22.04 2.16
N GLU A 447 26.45 -21.35 3.05
CA GLU A 447 26.02 -21.15 4.43
C GLU A 447 24.76 -20.28 4.52
N GLN A 448 24.65 -19.27 3.65
CA GLN A 448 23.48 -18.40 3.58
C GLN A 448 22.28 -19.12 2.96
N LEU A 449 22.48 -19.95 1.93
CA LEU A 449 21.45 -20.82 1.36
C LEU A 449 20.92 -21.80 2.43
N ARG A 450 21.82 -22.41 3.21
CA ARG A 450 21.45 -23.24 4.38
C ARG A 450 20.62 -22.45 5.38
N ALA A 451 21.07 -21.25 5.74
CA ALA A 451 20.35 -20.41 6.69
C ALA A 451 18.97 -19.97 6.17
N LEU A 452 18.82 -19.72 4.87
CA LEU A 452 17.53 -19.45 4.25
C LEU A 452 16.61 -20.67 4.30
N ALA A 453 17.15 -21.83 3.93
CA ALA A 453 16.41 -23.10 3.90
C ALA A 453 15.91 -23.51 5.28
N ASP A 454 16.72 -23.33 6.31
CA ASP A 454 16.35 -23.64 7.69
C ASP A 454 15.46 -22.57 8.35
N GLY A 455 15.07 -21.51 7.60
CA GLY A 455 14.27 -20.40 8.12
C GLY A 455 15.01 -19.52 9.13
N ARG A 456 16.34 -19.60 9.18
CA ARG A 456 17.21 -18.82 10.09
C ARG A 456 17.48 -17.40 9.57
N LEU A 457 17.27 -17.14 8.28
CA LEU A 457 17.23 -15.79 7.71
C LEU A 457 15.81 -15.22 7.81
N GLY A 458 15.54 -14.51 8.89
CA GLY A 458 14.26 -13.84 9.14
C GLY A 458 14.24 -12.36 8.72
N GLY A 459 13.13 -11.69 9.03
CA GLY A 459 12.94 -10.26 8.77
C GLY A 459 12.76 -9.94 7.29
N VAL A 460 12.95 -8.65 6.95
CA VAL A 460 12.68 -8.11 5.62
C VAL A 460 13.57 -8.77 4.56
N GLY A 461 14.88 -8.88 4.79
CA GLY A 461 15.80 -9.52 3.83
C GLY A 461 15.48 -10.99 3.56
N GLY A 462 15.10 -11.76 4.59
CA GLY A 462 14.65 -13.14 4.43
C GLY A 462 13.39 -13.27 3.57
N PHE A 463 12.46 -12.32 3.71
CA PHE A 463 11.25 -12.28 2.87
C PHE A 463 11.57 -12.06 1.39
N TYR A 464 12.44 -11.11 1.05
CA TYR A 464 12.83 -10.86 -0.36
C TYR A 464 13.53 -12.07 -0.98
N LEU A 465 14.50 -12.66 -0.27
CA LEU A 465 15.23 -13.84 -0.74
C LEU A 465 14.31 -15.07 -0.85
N GLY A 466 13.43 -15.29 0.12
CA GLY A 466 12.44 -16.35 0.08
C GLY A 466 11.43 -16.17 -1.05
N SER A 467 11.02 -14.94 -1.34
CA SER A 467 10.12 -14.63 -2.45
C SER A 467 10.76 -14.93 -3.81
N LEU A 468 12.03 -14.55 -4.00
CA LEU A 468 12.79 -14.89 -5.21
C LEU A 468 12.95 -16.42 -5.36
N ALA A 469 13.37 -17.11 -4.29
CA ALA A 469 13.51 -18.57 -4.28
C ALA A 469 12.18 -19.28 -4.59
N PHE A 470 11.06 -18.75 -4.09
CA PHE A 470 9.74 -19.29 -4.35
C PHE A 470 9.33 -19.12 -5.82
N VAL A 471 9.57 -17.94 -6.41
CA VAL A 471 9.30 -17.72 -7.84
C VAL A 471 10.21 -18.57 -8.72
N GLU A 472 11.48 -18.74 -8.37
CA GLU A 472 12.38 -19.67 -9.06
C GLU A 472 11.85 -21.12 -9.02
N TYR A 473 11.27 -21.55 -7.89
CA TYR A 473 10.61 -22.84 -7.78
C TYR A 473 9.38 -22.96 -8.68
N LEU A 474 8.53 -21.92 -8.74
CA LEU A 474 7.37 -21.91 -9.65
C LEU A 474 7.83 -22.01 -11.12
N MET A 475 8.82 -21.20 -11.50
CA MET A 475 9.47 -21.25 -12.81
C MET A 475 10.07 -22.62 -13.11
N ALA A 476 10.74 -23.26 -12.15
CA ALA A 476 11.33 -24.58 -12.35
C ALA A 476 10.28 -25.68 -12.61
N ASN A 477 9.06 -25.52 -12.11
CA ASN A 477 8.00 -26.52 -12.25
C ASN A 477 7.15 -26.34 -13.52
N ARG A 478 6.94 -25.11 -13.99
CA ARG A 478 6.03 -24.81 -15.12
C ARG A 478 6.60 -23.83 -16.17
N GLY A 479 7.83 -23.36 -15.99
CA GLY A 479 8.45 -22.36 -16.86
C GLY A 479 7.80 -20.99 -16.79
N GLN A 480 8.23 -20.09 -17.69
CA GLN A 480 7.66 -18.73 -17.82
C GLN A 480 6.16 -18.77 -18.14
N GLY A 481 5.73 -19.69 -19.02
CA GLY A 481 4.31 -19.85 -19.37
C GLY A 481 3.43 -20.12 -18.15
N GLY A 482 3.90 -20.93 -17.19
CA GLY A 482 3.18 -21.17 -15.95
C GLY A 482 3.08 -19.94 -15.02
N ILE A 483 4.01 -18.99 -15.09
CA ILE A 483 3.87 -17.71 -14.40
C ILE A 483 2.82 -16.85 -15.11
N ASN A 484 2.85 -16.80 -16.44
CA ASN A 484 1.88 -16.03 -17.23
C ASN A 484 0.45 -16.55 -16.99
N ASP A 485 0.27 -17.88 -17.01
CA ASP A 485 -1.00 -18.54 -16.69
C ASP A 485 -1.45 -18.25 -15.25
N LEU A 486 -0.52 -18.21 -14.29
CA LEU A 486 -0.84 -17.89 -12.90
C LEU A 486 -1.33 -16.45 -12.74
N LEU A 487 -0.60 -15.47 -13.30
CA LEU A 487 -0.99 -14.07 -13.24
C LEU A 487 -2.33 -13.85 -13.95
N LYS A 488 -2.55 -14.53 -15.09
CA LYS A 488 -3.83 -14.56 -15.78
C LYS A 488 -4.95 -15.09 -14.91
N ALA A 489 -4.76 -16.28 -14.35
CA ALA A 489 -5.76 -16.93 -13.51
C ALA A 489 -6.07 -16.08 -12.27
N MET A 490 -5.10 -15.39 -11.67
CA MET A 490 -5.35 -14.45 -10.55
C MET A 490 -6.31 -13.32 -10.97
N GLY A 491 -6.07 -12.70 -12.12
CA GLY A 491 -6.94 -11.64 -12.63
C GLY A 491 -8.34 -12.15 -13.02
N GLU A 492 -8.44 -13.35 -13.58
CA GLU A 492 -9.72 -13.95 -14.01
C GLU A 492 -10.56 -14.43 -12.83
N THR A 493 -9.93 -15.14 -11.88
CA THR A 493 -10.63 -15.74 -10.73
C THR A 493 -10.83 -14.79 -9.56
N GLY A 494 -10.06 -13.69 -9.48
CA GLY A 494 -10.05 -12.82 -8.31
C GLY A 494 -9.61 -13.50 -7.01
N ASN A 495 -9.11 -14.75 -7.08
CA ASN A 495 -8.84 -15.59 -5.92
C ASN A 495 -7.48 -16.28 -6.07
N ILE A 496 -6.56 -15.95 -5.17
CA ILE A 496 -5.18 -16.45 -5.21
C ILE A 496 -5.15 -17.98 -5.15
N ASP A 497 -5.87 -18.60 -4.22
CA ASP A 497 -5.82 -20.05 -4.04
C ASP A 497 -6.43 -20.80 -5.22
N GLU A 498 -7.49 -20.25 -5.81
CA GLU A 498 -8.09 -20.85 -7.00
C GLU A 498 -7.16 -20.75 -8.21
N ALA A 499 -6.52 -19.60 -8.43
CA ALA A 499 -5.51 -19.44 -9.47
C ALA A 499 -4.35 -20.44 -9.31
N PHE A 500 -3.84 -20.60 -8.09
CA PHE A 500 -2.80 -21.60 -7.81
C PHE A 500 -3.28 -23.04 -8.04
N ARG A 501 -4.55 -23.37 -7.71
CA ARG A 501 -5.11 -24.70 -7.97
C ARG A 501 -5.18 -24.98 -9.47
N GLN A 502 -5.63 -24.01 -10.25
CA GLN A 502 -5.76 -24.15 -11.70
C GLN A 502 -4.41 -24.40 -12.38
N VAL A 503 -3.36 -23.71 -11.95
CA VAL A 503 -2.05 -23.75 -12.64
C VAL A 503 -1.07 -24.75 -12.02
N TYR A 504 -0.99 -24.80 -10.69
CA TYR A 504 -0.03 -25.63 -9.95
C TYR A 504 -0.69 -26.83 -9.24
N GLY A 505 -2.00 -27.00 -9.32
CA GLY A 505 -2.72 -28.15 -8.75
C GLY A 505 -2.89 -28.11 -7.23
N THR A 506 -2.57 -26.99 -6.58
CA THR A 506 -2.65 -26.83 -5.12
C THR A 506 -2.86 -25.36 -4.74
N THR A 507 -3.08 -25.04 -3.46
CA THR A 507 -3.22 -23.64 -3.00
C THR A 507 -1.88 -22.92 -2.94
N LEU A 508 -1.87 -21.59 -2.77
CA LEU A 508 -0.62 -20.84 -2.56
C LEU A 508 0.18 -21.43 -1.38
N GLN A 509 -0.51 -21.69 -0.27
CA GLN A 509 0.11 -22.26 0.92
C GLN A 509 0.63 -23.69 0.66
N GLY A 510 -0.05 -24.47 -0.19
CA GLY A 510 0.41 -25.78 -0.62
C GLY A 510 1.69 -25.69 -1.44
N SER A 511 1.75 -24.80 -2.43
CA SER A 511 2.95 -24.54 -3.23
C SER A 511 4.11 -24.04 -2.38
N GLN A 512 3.86 -23.14 -1.42
CA GLN A 512 4.89 -22.64 -0.51
C GLN A 512 5.44 -23.75 0.40
N ARG A 513 4.58 -24.65 0.90
CA ARG A 513 5.03 -25.81 1.69
C ARG A 513 5.89 -26.77 0.85
N ALA A 514 5.45 -27.09 -0.36
CA ALA A 514 6.20 -27.96 -1.27
C ALA A 514 7.56 -27.35 -1.68
N TRP A 515 7.59 -26.04 -1.92
CA TRP A 515 8.83 -25.29 -2.11
C TRP A 515 9.75 -25.39 -0.90
N ALA A 516 9.26 -25.05 0.31
CA ALA A 516 10.07 -25.03 1.52
C ALA A 516 10.63 -26.41 1.88
N GLU A 517 9.90 -27.49 1.59
CA GLU A 517 10.39 -28.85 1.74
C GLU A 517 11.52 -29.16 0.73
N ARG A 518 11.29 -28.91 -0.56
CA ARG A 518 12.30 -29.14 -1.60
C ARG A 518 13.56 -28.30 -1.39
N PHE A 519 13.40 -27.04 -1.02
CA PHE A 519 14.50 -26.12 -0.76
C PHE A 519 15.34 -26.56 0.45
N ARG A 520 14.70 -27.10 1.50
CA ARG A 520 15.39 -27.77 2.62
C ARG A 520 16.10 -29.06 2.23
N GLN A 521 15.52 -29.87 1.34
CA GLN A 521 16.22 -31.07 0.86
C GLN A 521 17.47 -30.72 0.05
N GLN A 522 17.44 -29.63 -0.71
CA GLN A 522 18.57 -29.18 -1.55
C GLN A 522 19.67 -28.47 -0.75
N HIS A 523 19.28 -27.64 0.23
CA HIS A 523 20.21 -26.73 0.89
C HIS A 523 20.19 -26.80 2.42
N GLY A 524 19.24 -27.48 3.06
CA GLY A 524 19.11 -27.54 4.51
C GLY A 524 20.24 -28.30 5.21
N SER A 525 20.32 -28.16 6.52
CA SER A 525 21.18 -29.03 7.34
C SER A 525 20.62 -30.46 7.38
N VAL A 526 21.49 -31.45 7.13
CA VAL A 526 21.20 -32.88 7.30
C VAL A 526 20.88 -33.21 8.75
#